data_AF-A0A2N5KGQ4-F1
#
_entry.id   AF-A0A2N5KGQ4-F1
#
_cell.length_a   1.000
_cell.length_b   1.000
_cell.length_c   1.000
_cell.angle_alpha   90.00
_cell.angle_beta   90.00
_cell.angle_gamma   90.00
#
_symmetry.space_group_name_H-M   'P 1'
#
loop_
_entity.id
_entity.type
_entity.pdbx_description
1 polymer ?
#
loop_
_entity_poly.entity_id
_entity_poly.type
_entity_poly.pdbx_seq_one_letter_code
_entity_poly.pdbx_strand_id
1 'polypeptide(L)' 'MRFFGRDFGDRGDHEAAARHRLFVRMMKAKDFGDRRDVDRLLVEATRWMKAHPYDAVIHEARDQLRARFPPTR' A
#
# COMPACT_ATOMS: atom_id res chain seq x y z
N MET A 1 16.09 -39.68 -2.98
CA MET A 1 14.89 -39.08 -3.62
C MET A 1 14.08 -38.36 -2.57
N ARG A 2 14.05 -37.02 -2.59
CA ARG A 2 12.99 -36.17 -1.99
C ARG A 2 13.21 -34.74 -2.49
N PHE A 3 12.40 -34.32 -3.45
CA PHE A 3 12.38 -32.97 -3.98
C PHE A 3 11.61 -32.04 -3.04
N PHE A 4 12.12 -30.82 -2.88
CA PHE A 4 11.46 -29.68 -2.27
C PHE A 4 10.14 -29.37 -3.00
N GLY A 5 9.06 -29.20 -2.25
CA GLY A 5 7.84 -28.54 -2.70
C GLY A 5 7.54 -27.36 -1.78
N ARG A 6 8.31 -26.26 -1.92
CA ARG A 6 8.03 -24.99 -1.25
C ARG A 6 6.93 -24.28 -2.01
N ASP A 7 5.72 -24.32 -1.48
CA ASP A 7 4.55 -23.55 -1.92
C ASP A 7 4.63 -22.06 -1.49
N PHE A 8 5.82 -21.45 -1.53
CA PHE A 8 6.05 -20.07 -1.03
C PHE A 8 6.01 -19.01 -2.15
N GLY A 9 5.96 -19.42 -3.42
CA GLY A 9 5.99 -18.49 -4.56
C GLY A 9 4.69 -17.71 -4.76
N ASP A 10 3.55 -18.34 -4.50
CA ASP A 10 2.23 -17.78 -4.82
C ASP A 10 1.84 -16.61 -3.89
N ARG A 11 2.00 -16.78 -2.57
CA ARG A 11 1.70 -15.72 -1.59
C ARG A 11 2.60 -14.49 -1.75
N GLY A 12 3.88 -14.68 -2.07
CA GLY A 12 4.82 -13.58 -2.27
C GLY A 12 4.48 -12.74 -3.50
N ASP A 13 4.02 -13.38 -4.58
CA ASP A 13 3.59 -12.70 -5.80
C ASP A 13 2.28 -11.91 -5.57
N HIS A 14 1.32 -12.52 -4.87
CA HIS A 14 0.08 -11.85 -4.49
C HIS A 14 0.32 -10.64 -3.57
N GLU A 15 1.24 -10.74 -2.62
CA GLU A 15 1.59 -9.64 -1.72
C GLU A 15 2.31 -8.51 -2.48
N ALA A 16 3.28 -8.84 -3.35
CA ALA A 16 3.96 -7.86 -4.19
C ALA A 16 2.98 -7.14 -5.13
N ALA A 17 2.02 -7.87 -5.71
CA ALA A 17 0.98 -7.29 -6.55
C ALA A 17 0.02 -6.39 -5.74
N ALA A 18 -0.38 -6.79 -4.54
CA ALA A 18 -1.23 -5.99 -3.66
C ALA A 18 -0.52 -4.68 -3.25
N ARG A 19 0.76 -4.78 -2.87
CA ARG A 19 1.63 -3.63 -2.56
C ARG A 19 1.70 -2.67 -3.74
N HIS A 20 1.99 -3.19 -4.93
CA HIS A 20 2.12 -2.38 -6.13
C HIS A 20 0.81 -1.67 -6.50
N ARG A 21 -0.32 -2.38 -6.44
CA ARG A 21 -1.65 -1.79 -6.69
C ARG A 21 -1.97 -0.67 -5.70
N LEU A 22 -1.68 -0.87 -4.42
CA LEU A 22 -1.89 0.15 -3.39
C LEU A 22 -1.04 1.39 -3.67
N PHE A 23 0.26 1.21 -3.93
CA PHE A 23 1.17 2.30 -4.27
C PHE A 23 0.70 3.11 -5.49
N VAL A 24 0.34 2.43 -6.59
CA VAL A 24 -0.15 3.09 -7.81
C VAL A 24 -1.43 3.88 -7.55
N ARG A 25 -2.38 3.32 -6.77
CA ARG A 25 -3.60 4.05 -6.39
C ARG A 25 -3.29 5.29 -5.56
N MET A 26 -2.33 5.21 -4.66
CA MET A 26 -1.89 6.36 -3.84
C MET A 26 -1.26 7.46 -4.69
N MET A 27 -0.38 7.11 -5.63
CA MET A 27 0.21 8.08 -6.56
C MET A 27 -0.86 8.72 -7.44
N LYS A 28 -1.79 7.93 -8.00
CA LYS A 28 -2.90 8.48 -8.79
C LYS A 28 -3.80 9.41 -7.97
N ALA A 29 -4.07 9.07 -6.72
CA ALA A 29 -4.88 9.89 -5.84
C ALA A 29 -4.18 11.20 -5.43
N LYS A 30 -2.85 11.22 -5.43
CA LYS A 30 -2.07 12.45 -5.21
C LYS A 30 -2.34 13.50 -6.30
N ASP A 31 -2.46 13.06 -7.55
CA ASP A 31 -2.66 13.94 -8.70
C ASP A 31 -4.14 14.25 -8.99
N PHE A 32 -5.01 13.24 -8.84
CA PHE A 32 -6.41 13.32 -9.31
C PHE A 32 -7.45 12.87 -8.27
N GLY A 33 -7.04 12.52 -7.06
CA GLY A 33 -7.93 11.94 -6.06
C GLY A 33 -8.78 12.98 -5.34
N ASP A 34 -10.07 12.69 -5.20
CA ASP A 34 -10.94 13.42 -4.29
C ASP A 34 -10.67 13.03 -2.84
N ARG A 35 -11.07 13.93 -1.92
CA ARG A 35 -10.86 13.77 -0.47
C ARG A 35 -11.28 12.40 0.05
N ARG A 36 -12.46 11.93 -0.36
CA ARG A 36 -13.02 10.64 0.07
C ARG A 36 -12.19 9.45 -0.40
N ASP A 37 -11.61 9.52 -1.59
CA ASP A 37 -10.77 8.45 -2.14
C ASP A 37 -9.42 8.41 -1.41
N VAL A 38 -8.85 9.59 -1.14
CA VAL A 38 -7.62 9.74 -0.34
C VAL A 38 -7.81 9.20 1.08
N ASP A 39 -8.89 9.56 1.77
CA ASP A 39 -9.18 9.04 3.12
C ASP A 39 -9.29 7.50 3.12
N ARG A 40 -9.94 6.92 2.11
CA ARG A 40 -10.01 5.46 1.94
C ARG A 40 -8.61 4.85 1.77
N LEU A 41 -7.77 5.44 0.92
CA LEU A 41 -6.41 4.97 0.67
C LEU A 41 -5.51 5.11 1.90
N LEU A 42 -5.68 6.15 2.71
CA LEU A 42 -4.96 6.29 3.99
C LEU A 42 -5.33 5.18 4.98
N VAL A 43 -6.60 4.77 5.02
CA VAL A 43 -7.05 3.63 5.83
C VAL A 43 -6.47 2.32 5.29
N GLU A 44 -6.50 2.10 3.97
CA GLU A 44 -5.91 0.92 3.31
C GLU A 44 -4.39 0.84 3.58
N ALA A 45 -3.65 1.95 3.43
CA ALA A 45 -2.22 2.03 3.73
C ALA A 45 -1.92 1.76 5.21
N THR A 46 -2.76 2.27 6.12
CA THR A 46 -2.61 1.98 7.56
C THR A 46 -2.82 0.50 7.86
N ARG A 47 -3.78 -0.17 7.20
CA ARG A 47 -3.97 -1.61 7.33
C ARG A 47 -2.79 -2.40 6.77
N TRP A 48 -2.28 -2.01 5.60
CA TRP A 48 -1.08 -2.60 5.00
C TRP A 48 0.12 -2.52 5.96
N MET A 49 0.37 -1.34 6.52
CA MET A 49 1.47 -1.14 7.46
C MET A 49 1.34 -1.93 8.76
N LYS A 50 0.13 -2.29 9.20
CA LYS A 50 -0.04 -3.19 10.35
C LYS A 50 0.44 -4.61 10.04
N ALA A 51 0.28 -5.06 8.80
CA ALA A 51 0.79 -6.36 8.33
C ALA A 51 2.27 -6.29 7.93
N HIS A 52 2.71 -5.16 7.37
CA HIS A 52 4.06 -4.94 6.83
C HIS A 52 4.67 -3.65 7.41
N PRO A 53 5.08 -3.65 8.69
CA PRO A 53 5.52 -2.43 9.39
C PRO A 53 6.78 -1.79 8.79
N TYR A 54 7.60 -2.58 8.10
CA TYR A 54 8.87 -2.17 7.51
C TYR A 54 8.78 -1.76 6.03
N ASP A 55 7.56 -1.68 5.44
CA ASP A 55 7.40 -1.30 4.04
C ASP A 55 7.55 0.21 3.81
N ALA A 56 8.80 0.66 3.70
CA ALA A 56 9.16 2.07 3.55
C ALA A 56 8.45 2.78 2.39
N VAL A 57 8.17 2.07 1.30
CA VAL A 57 7.53 2.65 0.09
C VAL A 57 6.10 3.07 0.39
N ILE A 58 5.34 2.22 1.09
CA ILE A 58 3.96 2.54 1.46
C ILE A 58 3.91 3.62 2.55
N HIS A 59 4.87 3.62 3.47
CA HIS A 59 5.02 4.71 4.44
C HIS A 59 5.23 6.07 3.76
N GLU A 60 6.17 6.14 2.82
CA GLU A 60 6.49 7.38 2.10
C GLU A 60 5.31 7.84 1.25
N ALA A 61 4.69 6.95 0.48
CA ALA A 61 3.51 7.29 -0.33
C ALA A 61 2.36 7.83 0.54
N ARG A 62 2.17 7.27 1.74
CA ARG A 62 1.14 7.73 2.68
C ARG A 62 1.46 9.12 3.20
N ASP A 63 2.72 9.35 3.55
CA ASP A 63 3.17 10.66 4.04
C ASP A 63 2.98 11.75 2.98
N GLN A 64 3.37 11.47 1.73
CA GLN A 64 3.13 12.37 0.60
C GLN A 64 1.64 12.67 0.38
N LEU A 65 0.76 11.66 0.49
CA LEU A 65 -0.68 11.87 0.41
C LEU A 65 -1.20 12.75 1.56
N ARG A 66 -0.75 12.53 2.79
CA ARG A 66 -1.16 13.36 3.95
C ARG A 66 -0.67 14.80 3.84
N ALA A 67 0.54 15.01 3.31
CA ALA A 67 1.07 16.34 3.07
C ALA A 67 0.24 17.10 2.03
N ARG A 68 -0.24 16.40 0.99
CA ARG A 68 -1.10 16.99 -0.05
C ARG A 68 -2.55 17.21 0.42
N PHE A 69 -3.07 16.30 1.24
CA PHE A 69 -4.43 16.31 1.77
C PHE A 69 -4.40 16.32 3.30
N PRO A 70 -4.06 17.46 3.92
CA PRO A 70 -3.98 17.56 5.38
C PRO A 70 -5.35 17.29 6.01
N PRO A 71 -5.45 16.59 7.14
CA PRO A 71 -6.72 16.39 7.84
C PRO A 71 -7.42 17.73 8.07
N THR A 72 -8.68 17.85 7.63
CA THR A 72 -9.54 18.97 8.04
C THR A 72 -9.69 18.86 9.55
N ARG A 73 -9.08 19.82 10.25
CA ARG A 73 -9.04 19.92 11.70
C ARG A 73 -10.41 20.26 12.27
#